data_AF-A0A7Z8QUD3-F1
#
_entry.id   AF-A0A7Z8QUD3-F1
#
_cell.length_a   1.000
_cell.length_b   1.000
_cell.length_c   1.000
_cell.angle_alpha   90.00
_cell.angle_beta   90.00
_cell.angle_gamma   90.00
#
_symmetry.space_group_name_H-M   'P 1'
#
loop_
_entity.id
_entity.type
_entity.pdbx_description
1 polymer ?
#
loop_
_entity_poly.entity_id
_entity_poly.type
_entity_poly.pdbx_seq_one_letter_code
_entity_poly.pdbx_strand_id
1 'polypeptide(L)' 'MIEKTGYLIDANVFIQAKNFHYRFDFCAAFWQWLQEGNQTDVIYSIDKVLKELKNGKA' A
#
# COMPACT_ATOMS: atom_id res chain seq x y z
N MET A 1 23.69 7.92 14.92
CA MET A 1 22.46 8.40 14.25
C MET A 1 21.81 7.16 13.66
N ILE A 2 20.55 6.88 14.01
CA ILE A 2 19.83 5.75 13.40
C ILE A 2 19.19 6.29 12.13
N GLU A 3 19.59 5.77 10.98
CA GLU A 3 18.96 6.05 9.70
C GLU A 3 17.49 5.60 9.78
N LYS A 4 16.54 6.51 9.47
CA LYS A 4 15.12 6.18 9.42
C LYS A 4 14.87 5.38 8.14
N THR A 5 14.81 4.06 8.26
CA THR A 5 14.51 3.18 7.12
C THR A 5 13.04 3.24 6.78
N GLY A 6 12.69 3.88 5.66
CA GLY A 6 11.35 3.86 5.07
C GLY A 6 11.20 2.73 4.05
N TYR A 7 10.01 2.16 3.95
CA TYR A 7 9.65 1.16 2.95
C TYR A 7 8.89 1.81 1.80
N LEU A 8 9.33 1.54 0.57
CA LEU A 8 8.63 1.94 -0.64
C LEU A 8 7.86 0.74 -1.20
N ILE A 9 6.54 0.83 -1.28
CA ILE A 9 5.69 -0.26 -1.75
C ILE A 9 5.29 -0.08 -3.22
N ASP A 10 5.23 -1.19 -3.94
CA ASP A 10 4.89 -1.24 -5.36
C ASP A 10 3.38 -1.50 -5.59
N ALA A 11 2.93 -1.44 -6.84
CA ALA A 11 1.53 -1.67 -7.20
C ALA A 11 1.05 -3.09 -6.85
N ASN A 12 1.89 -4.11 -6.95
CA ASN A 12 1.53 -5.49 -6.66
C ASN A 12 1.10 -5.70 -5.21
N VAL A 13 1.68 -4.97 -4.24
CA VAL A 13 1.23 -5.03 -2.83
C VAL A 13 -0.27 -4.72 -2.75
N PHE A 14 -0.72 -3.66 -3.42
CA PHE A 14 -2.12 -3.27 -3.43
C PHE A 14 -3.00 -4.21 -4.26
N ILE A 15 -2.53 -4.63 -5.44
CA ILE A 15 -3.30 -5.48 -6.37
C ILE A 15 -3.55 -6.86 -5.75
N GLN A 16 -2.51 -7.50 -5.21
CA GLN A 16 -2.63 -8.83 -4.61
C GLN A 16 -3.43 -8.78 -3.31
N ALA A 17 -3.23 -7.74 -2.49
CA ALA A 17 -4.04 -7.52 -1.29
C ALA A 17 -5.53 -7.42 -1.64
N LYS A 18 -5.90 -6.56 -2.59
CA LYS A 18 -7.29 -6.36 -3.03
C LYS A 18 -7.91 -7.66 -3.57
N ASN A 19 -7.19 -8.44 -4.37
CA ASN A 19 -7.78 -9.57 -5.10
C ASN A 19 -7.87 -10.86 -4.25
N PHE A 20 -6.94 -11.05 -3.32
CA PHE A 20 -6.78 -12.30 -2.58
C PHE A 20 -7.01 -12.13 -1.07
N HIS A 21 -5.94 -11.85 -0.32
CA HIS A 21 -5.89 -12.06 1.13
C HIS A 21 -6.53 -10.92 1.94
N TYR A 22 -6.63 -9.72 1.36
CA TYR A 22 -7.02 -8.52 2.08
C TYR A 22 -8.05 -7.72 1.29
N ARG A 23 -9.12 -8.39 0.83
CA ARG A 23 -10.24 -7.70 0.21
C ARG A 23 -10.78 -6.64 1.16
N PHE A 24 -11.19 -5.49 0.62
CA PHE A 24 -11.62 -4.35 1.43
C PHE A 24 -12.80 -4.66 2.36
N ASP A 25 -13.68 -5.57 1.95
CA ASP A 25 -14.88 -6.04 2.67
C ASP A 25 -14.59 -7.14 3.69
N PHE A 26 -13.43 -7.80 3.61
CA PHE A 26 -13.09 -8.96 4.43
C PHE A 26 -11.97 -8.67 5.46
N CYS A 27 -11.04 -7.75 5.15
CA CYS A 27 -9.93 -7.43 6.05
C CYS A 27 -9.44 -5.97 5.89
N ALA A 28 -10.20 -5.04 6.46
CA ALA A 28 -9.86 -3.61 6.45
C ALA A 28 -8.57 -3.28 7.24
N ALA A 29 -8.20 -4.11 8.23
CA ALA A 29 -7.05 -3.87 9.11
C ALA A 29 -5.73 -3.76 8.35
N PHE A 30 -5.54 -4.51 7.26
CA PHE A 30 -4.36 -4.39 6.41
C PHE A 30 -4.23 -3.00 5.78
N TRP A 31 -5.34 -2.46 5.28
CA TRP A 31 -5.37 -1.14 4.66
C TRP A 31 -5.18 -0.03 5.67
N GLN A 32 -5.78 -0.17 6.85
CA GLN A 32 -5.55 0.73 7.97
C GLN A 32 -4.08 0.73 8.40
N TRP A 33 -3.45 -0.44 8.49
CA TRP A 33 -2.03 -0.56 8.80
C TRP A 33 -1.13 0.14 7.77
N LEU A 34 -1.45 0.04 6.47
CA LEU A 34 -0.75 0.80 5.43
C LEU A 34 -0.90 2.32 5.61
N GLN A 35 -2.10 2.79 5.96
CA GLN A 35 -2.36 4.20 6.22
C GLN A 35 -1.60 4.70 7.45
N GLU A 36 -1.63 3.96 8.56
CA GLU A 36 -0.89 4.26 9.78
C GLU A 36 0.63 4.27 9.53
N GLY A 37 1.14 3.31 8.75
CA GLY A 37 2.54 3.27 8.33
C GLY A 37 2.95 4.50 7.51
N ASN A 38 2.06 5.02 6.66
CA ASN A 38 2.32 6.26 5.93
C ASN A 38 2.28 7.50 6.84
N GLN A 39 1.32 7.58 7.77
CA GLN A 39 1.21 8.67 8.74
C GLN A 39 2.40 8.73 9.70
N THR A 40 3.08 7.60 9.93
CA THR A 40 4.24 7.47 10.80
C THR A 40 5.58 7.53 10.04
N ASP A 41 5.56 7.92 8.75
CA ASP A 41 6.73 8.05 7.88
C ASP A 41 7.53 6.74 7.71
N VAL A 42 6.85 5.59 7.78
CA VAL A 42 7.44 4.26 7.61
C VAL A 42 7.15 3.67 6.24
N ILE A 43 5.98 3.96 5.66
CA ILE A 43 5.52 3.37 4.39
C ILE A 43 5.21 4.47 3.37
N TYR A 44 5.67 4.28 2.14
CA TYR A 44 5.52 5.24 1.05
C TYR A 44 5.12 4.55 -0.24
N SER A 45 4.44 5.29 -1.12
CA SER A 45 4.24 4.92 -2.52
C SER A 45 4.44 6.16 -3.40
N ILE A 46 4.60 5.96 -4.71
CA ILE A 46 4.86 7.04 -5.66
C ILE A 46 3.71 7.21 -6.65
N ASP A 47 3.64 8.38 -7.28
CA ASP A 47 2.64 8.71 -8.31
C ASP A 47 2.58 7.69 -9.45
N LYS A 48 3.72 7.05 -9.78
CA LYS A 48 3.76 5.98 -10.79
C LYS A 48 2.91 4.77 -10.38
N VAL A 49 2.97 4.37 -9.10
CA VAL A 49 2.14 3.30 -8.55
C VAL A 49 0.67 3.70 -8.60
N LEU A 50 0.33 4.92 -8.20
CA LEU A 50 -1.05 5.42 -8.30
C LEU A 50 -1.58 5.38 -9.74
N LYS A 51 -0.77 5.80 -10.73
CA LYS A 51 -1.12 5.72 -12.15
C LYS A 51 -1.37 4.28 -12.59
N GLU A 52 -0.52 3.34 -12.18
CA GLU A 52 -0.68 1.92 -12.48
C GLU A 52 -1.99 1.35 -11.91
N LEU A 53 -2.29 1.66 -10.65
CA LEU A 53 -3.54 1.24 -10.00
C LEU A 53 -4.79 1.79 -10.71
N LYS A 54 -4.74 3.03 -11.22
CA LYS A 54 -5.84 3.64 -11.98
C LYS A 54 -5.96 3.10 -13.40
N ASN A 55 -4.87 2.61 -13.98
CA ASN A 55 -4.85 2.03 -15.33
C ASN A 55 -5.27 0.56 -15.36
N GLY A 56 -5.29 -0.13 -14.22
CA GLY A 56 -5.83 -1.48 -14.10
C GLY A 56 -7.32 -1.50 -14.43
N LYS A 57 -7.73 -2.36 -15.37
CA LYS A 57 -9.15 -2.59 -15.65
C LYS A 57 -9.77 -3.31 -14.44
N ALA A 58 -10.85 -2.74 -13.92
CA ALA A 58 -11.65 -3.31 -12.83
C ALA A 58 -12.30 -4.63 -13.23
#